data_AF-A0A3C0YUV1-F1
#
_entry.id   AF-A0A3C0YUV1-F1
#
_cell.length_a   1.000
_cell.length_b   1.000
_cell.length_c   1.000
_cell.angle_alpha   90.00
_cell.angle_beta   90.00
_cell.angle_gamma   90.00
#
_symmetry.space_group_name_H-M   'P 1'
#
loop_
_entity.id
_entity.type
_entity.pdbx_description
1 polymer ?
#
loop_
_entity_poly.entity_id
_entity_poly.type
_entity_poly.pdbx_seq_one_letter_code
_entity_poly.pdbx_strand_id
1 'polypeptide(L)' 'TYNEQRTHQGKMCCGRTPRDTFDDGMRIAKEKLIGDAA' A
#
# COMPACT_ATOMS: atom_id res chain seq x y z
N THR A 1 0.60 -10.69 12.07
CA THR A 1 -0.39 -9.85 12.79
C THR A 1 -1.59 -9.57 11.88
N TYR A 2 -2.69 -8.97 12.37
CA TYR A 2 -3.92 -8.73 11.56
C TYR A 2 -3.61 -8.10 10.18
N ASN A 3 -2.65 -7.17 10.13
CA ASN A 3 -2.31 -6.42 8.92
C ASN A 3 -1.50 -7.18 7.86
N GLU A 4 -0.87 -8.30 8.24
CA GLU A 4 0.10 -9.03 7.40
C GLU A 4 -0.41 -10.39 6.93
N GLN A 5 -1.49 -10.90 7.53
CA GLN A 5 -1.98 -12.26 7.28
C GLN A 5 -3.38 -12.30 6.68
N ARG A 6 -4.16 -11.22 6.85
CA ARG A 6 -5.54 -11.18 6.38
C ARG A 6 -5.60 -10.48 5.05
N THR A 7 -6.04 -11.19 4.03
CA THR A 7 -6.38 -10.58 2.75
C THR A 7 -7.76 -9.93 2.87
N HIS A 8 -7.93 -8.69 2.41
CA HIS A 8 -9.25 -8.06 2.44
C HIS A 8 -10.12 -8.66 1.34
N GLN A 9 -11.36 -9.06 1.68
CA GLN A 9 -12.35 -9.60 0.73
C GLN A 9 -13.03 -8.52 -0.15
N GLY A 10 -12.38 -7.36 -0.33
CA GLY A 10 -12.88 -6.32 -1.23
C GLY A 10 -12.46 -6.62 -2.67
N LYS A 11 -13.35 -6.45 -3.64
CA LYS A 11 -13.06 -6.60 -5.08
C LYS A 11 -11.80 -5.81 -5.51
N MET A 12 -11.55 -4.67 -4.88
CA MET A 12 -10.41 -3.78 -5.15
C MET A 12 -9.09 -4.23 -4.50
N CYS A 13 -9.16 -5.08 -3.48
CA CYS A 13 -7.96 -5.54 -2.78
C CYS A 13 -7.30 -6.71 -3.51
N CYS A 14 -8.03 -7.44 -4.38
CA CYS A 14 -7.49 -8.52 -5.23
C CYS A 14 -6.74 -9.60 -4.42
N GLY A 15 -7.15 -9.86 -3.18
CA GLY A 15 -6.46 -10.81 -2.30
C GLY A 15 -5.16 -10.29 -1.67
N ARG A 16 -4.84 -9.01 -1.81
CA ARG A 16 -3.71 -8.38 -1.10
C ARG A 16 -4.03 -8.17 0.37
N THR A 17 -2.98 -8.17 1.18
CA THR A 17 -3.08 -7.78 2.59
C THR A 17 -3.17 -6.25 2.72
N PRO A 18 -3.67 -5.74 3.86
CA PRO A 18 -3.60 -4.32 4.16
C PRO A 18 -2.17 -3.76 4.06
N ARG A 19 -1.16 -4.52 4.49
CA ARG A 19 0.25 -4.13 4.37
C ARG A 19 0.69 -3.97 2.93
N ASP A 20 0.41 -4.95 2.06
CA ASP A 20 0.80 -4.89 0.65
C ASP A 20 0.18 -3.66 -0.05
N THR A 21 -1.09 -3.38 0.24
CA THR A 21 -1.80 -2.23 -0.33
C THR A 21 -1.20 -0.90 0.16
N PHE A 22 -0.79 -0.84 1.42
CA PHE A 22 -0.16 0.32 2.01
C PHE A 22 1.21 0.60 1.38
N ASP A 23 2.04 -0.44 1.23
CA ASP A 23 3.38 -0.30 0.66
C ASP A 23 3.34 0.15 -0.80
N ASP A 24 2.39 -0.37 -1.59
CA ASP A 24 2.12 0.10 -2.96
C ASP A 24 1.77 1.61 -2.99
N GLY A 25 0.90 2.05 -2.08
CA GLY A 25 0.50 3.46 -1.96
C GLY A 25 1.65 4.37 -1.56
N MET A 26 2.51 3.91 -0.64
CA MET A 26 3.70 4.64 -0.20
C MET A 26 4.70 4.88 -1.33
N ARG A 27 4.90 3.89 -2.23
CA ARG A 27 5.75 4.08 -3.41
C ARG A 27 5.22 5.20 -4.31
N ILE A 28 3.93 5.18 -4.61
CA ILE A 28 3.27 6.22 -5.44
C ILE A 28 3.38 7.60 -4.79
N ALA A 29 3.22 7.66 -3.46
CA ALA A 29 3.35 8.91 -2.71
C ALA A 29 4.78 9.49 -2.83
N LYS A 30 5.81 8.65 -2.68
CA LYS A 30 7.22 9.06 -2.84
C LYS A 30 7.53 9.55 -4.26
N GLU A 31 7.03 8.87 -5.29
CA GLU A 31 7.19 9.28 -6.70
C GLU A 31 6.56 10.66 -6.98
N LYS A 32 5.58 11.08 -6.19
CA LYS A 32 4.83 12.32 -6.37
C LYS A 32 5.19 13.40 -5.34
N LEU A 33 6.17 13.14 -4.49
CA LEU A 33 6.56 14.09 -3.46
C LEU A 33 7.34 15.24 -4.11
N ILE A 34 6.69 16.40 -4.27
CA ILE A 34 7.31 17.61 -4.81
C ILE A 34 8.02 18.32 -3.65
N GLY A 35 9.35 18.29 -3.66
CA GLY A 35 10.17 18.92 -2.61
C GLY A 35 11.30 18.06 -2.08
N ASP A 36 11.36 16.78 -2.45
CA ASP A 36 12.52 15.92 -2.21
C ASP A 36 13.64 16.22 -3.23
N ALA A 37 14.04 17.49 -3.29
CA ALA A 37 15.34 17.87 -3.83
C ALA A 37 16.33 17.69 -2.68
N ALA A 38 17.09 16.58 -2.71
CA ALA A 38 18.35 16.51 -2.00
C ALA A 38 19.35 17.53 -2.58
#